data_AF-A0A397V0H4-F1
#
_entry.id   AF-A0A397V0H4-F1
#
_cell.length_a   1.000
_cell.length_b   1.000
_cell.length_c   1.000
_cell.angle_alpha   90.00
_cell.angle_beta   90.00
_cell.angle_gamma   90.00
#
_symmetry.space_group_name_H-M   'P 1'
#
loop_
_entity.id
_entity.type
_entity.pdbx_description
1 polymer ?
#
loop_
_entity_poly.entity_id
_entity_poly.type
_entity_poly.pdbx_seq_one_letter_code
_entity_poly.pdbx_strand_id
1 'polypeptide(L)'
;MPPPRRKYLGGDKLVRTPGNKFKCPNCPNNFNSHTEDVNHVKEIHKTTLLGLIFRQNSRRAEDLLSKGDSYKVEPCRELDRLINVLTRAEEKYLPLTEYGYPVKHLTQTILNKKVLAEREKVATTIKNLHKEVANLKNELIENNKRITSLNESHKKLLNTYESLLKNHAILKEDHVALLDNNSDYYVERCCLLEQENWVLAKRNLELFEEVEELRKEIEKLKKRNESLFCIIVIDD
;
A
#
# COMPACT_ATOMS: atom_id res chain seq x y z
N MET A 1 91.17 21.95 -42.02
CA MET A 1 90.74 22.34 -43.39
C MET A 1 89.39 21.68 -43.66
N PRO A 2 88.33 22.43 -44.04
CA PRO A 2 87.10 21.79 -44.50
C PRO A 2 87.40 21.00 -45.78
N PRO A 3 86.76 19.85 -46.03
CA PRO A 3 86.87 19.20 -47.33
C PRO A 3 86.40 20.19 -48.41
N PRO A 4 87.01 20.19 -49.61
CA PRO A 4 86.65 21.12 -50.66
C PRO A 4 85.15 21.01 -50.92
N ARG A 5 84.43 22.13 -50.79
CA ARG A 5 83.01 22.21 -51.16
C ARG A 5 82.90 21.72 -52.59
N ARG A 6 82.34 20.51 -52.80
CA ARG A 6 81.93 20.09 -54.14
C ARG A 6 80.87 21.10 -54.56
N LYS A 7 81.25 22.02 -55.44
CA LYS A 7 80.29 22.82 -56.20
C LYS A 7 79.33 21.81 -56.79
N TYR A 8 78.05 21.90 -56.43
CA TYR A 8 77.02 21.25 -57.21
C TYR A 8 77.23 21.77 -58.64
N LEU A 9 77.70 20.89 -59.52
CA LEU A 9 77.64 21.13 -60.95
C LEU A 9 76.16 21.12 -61.29
N GLY A 10 75.52 22.27 -61.11
CA GLY A 10 74.25 22.55 -61.75
C GLY A 10 74.49 22.54 -63.25
N GLY A 11 73.65 21.80 -63.96
CA GLY A 11 73.47 21.92 -65.40
C GLY A 11 74.64 21.47 -66.28
N ASP A 12 74.35 20.55 -67.19
CA ASP A 12 74.80 20.65 -68.58
C ASP A 12 76.13 20.02 -69.03
N LYS A 13 76.71 19.07 -68.29
CA LYS A 13 77.76 18.18 -68.87
C LYS A 13 77.64 16.71 -68.45
N LEU A 14 76.56 16.04 -68.85
CA LEU A 14 76.52 14.57 -68.90
C LEU A 14 76.70 14.12 -70.35
N VAL A 15 77.81 13.43 -70.62
CA VAL A 15 78.16 12.92 -71.95
C VAL A 15 77.27 11.71 -72.26
N ARG A 16 76.42 11.82 -73.28
CA ARG A 16 75.71 10.66 -73.84
C ARG A 16 76.71 9.79 -74.61
N THR A 17 76.93 8.56 -74.16
CA THR A 17 77.65 7.54 -74.94
C THR A 17 76.72 6.86 -75.94
N PRO A 18 77.24 6.32 -77.07
CA PRO A 18 76.40 5.69 -78.10
C PRO A 18 75.67 4.48 -77.50
N GLY A 19 74.34 4.52 -77.51
CA GLY A 19 73.47 3.54 -76.84
C GLY A 19 72.86 4.04 -75.54
N ASN A 20 72.08 5.13 -75.59
CA ASN A 20 71.06 5.58 -74.62
C ASN A 20 71.21 5.17 -73.12
N LYS A 21 72.39 5.34 -72.52
CA LYS A 21 72.62 5.16 -71.07
C LYS A 21 73.40 6.34 -70.48
N PHE A 22 73.05 6.73 -69.26
CA PHE A 22 73.70 7.80 -68.48
C PHE A 22 74.81 7.22 -67.60
N LYS A 23 75.87 7.98 -67.32
CA LYS A 23 77.03 7.50 -66.56
C LYS A 23 77.43 8.51 -65.48
N CYS A 24 77.53 8.04 -64.24
CA CYS A 24 78.01 8.84 -63.11
C CYS A 24 79.54 9.04 -63.19
N PRO A 25 80.07 10.27 -63.07
CA PRO A 25 81.51 10.49 -62.99
C PRO A 25 82.07 9.83 -61.72
N ASN A 26 83.09 8.97 -61.86
CA ASN A 26 83.75 8.19 -60.79
C ASN A 26 82.99 6.97 -60.23
N CYS A 27 82.00 6.43 -60.95
CA CYS A 27 81.40 5.12 -60.64
C CYS A 27 81.48 4.20 -61.87
N PRO A 28 81.72 2.88 -61.71
CA PRO A 28 81.70 1.94 -62.82
C PRO A 28 80.30 1.65 -63.40
N ASN A 29 79.22 2.14 -62.76
CA ASN A 29 77.84 1.82 -63.13
C ASN A 29 77.30 2.68 -64.29
N ASN A 30 76.52 2.06 -65.17
CA ASN A 30 75.77 2.71 -66.27
C ASN A 30 74.26 2.62 -65.99
N PHE A 31 73.52 3.70 -66.23
CA PHE A 31 72.10 3.83 -65.89
C PHE A 31 71.24 3.98 -67.15
N ASN A 32 70.04 3.39 -67.15
CA ASN A 32 69.18 3.38 -68.33
C ASN A 32 68.30 4.64 -68.42
N SER A 33 68.23 5.45 -67.36
CA SER A 33 67.52 6.72 -67.34
C SER A 33 68.21 7.78 -66.49
N HIS A 34 67.92 9.06 -66.75
CA HIS A 34 68.45 10.17 -65.98
C HIS A 34 68.01 10.10 -64.51
N THR A 35 66.79 9.62 -64.27
CA THR A 35 66.22 9.46 -62.93
C THR A 35 67.00 8.44 -62.09
N GLU A 36 67.45 7.33 -62.71
CA GLU A 36 68.27 6.32 -62.04
C GLU A 36 69.64 6.87 -61.63
N ASP A 37 70.31 7.61 -62.53
CA ASP A 37 71.60 8.24 -62.25
C ASP A 37 71.49 9.29 -61.12
N VAL A 38 70.45 10.13 -61.16
CA VAL A 38 70.19 11.12 -60.10
C VAL A 38 69.91 10.45 -58.76
N ASN A 39 69.17 9.34 -58.74
CA ASN A 39 68.91 8.59 -57.51
C ASN A 39 70.19 7.95 -56.95
N HIS A 40 71.05 7.41 -57.81
CA HIS A 40 72.34 6.87 -57.42
C HIS A 40 73.27 7.94 -56.81
N VAL A 41 73.34 9.13 -57.42
CA VAL A 41 74.12 10.26 -56.87
C VAL A 41 73.56 10.72 -55.52
N LYS A 42 72.23 10.73 -55.34
CA LYS A 42 71.59 11.02 -54.05
C LYS A 42 71.93 9.97 -52.99
N GLU A 43 72.03 8.70 -53.37
CA GLU A 43 72.40 7.62 -52.47
C GLU A 43 73.86 7.71 -52.01
N ILE A 44 74.80 8.01 -52.93
CA ILE A 44 76.20 8.28 -52.59
C ILE A 44 76.31 9.51 -51.68
N HIS A 45 75.54 10.56 -51.95
CA HIS A 45 75.53 11.75 -51.09
C HIS A 45 75.00 11.40 -49.70
N LYS A 46 73.90 10.64 -49.60
CA LYS A 46 73.34 10.19 -48.31
C LYS A 46 74.32 9.31 -47.53
N THR A 47 74.94 8.33 -48.16
CA THR A 47 75.93 7.45 -47.49
C THR A 47 77.18 8.22 -47.06
N THR A 48 77.64 9.19 -47.85
CA THR A 48 78.76 10.06 -47.47
C THR A 48 78.38 10.99 -46.31
N LEU A 49 77.17 11.56 -46.33
CA LEU A 49 76.65 12.41 -45.26
C LEU A 49 76.46 11.59 -43.97
N LEU A 50 75.91 10.38 -44.08
CA LEU A 50 75.78 9.44 -42.97
C LEU A 50 77.15 9.02 -42.43
N GLY A 51 78.14 8.77 -43.29
CA GLY A 51 79.51 8.48 -42.87
C GLY A 51 80.22 9.66 -42.20
N LEU A 52 79.87 10.91 -42.58
CA LEU A 52 80.33 12.11 -41.89
C LEU A 52 79.62 12.32 -40.55
N ILE A 53 78.31 12.08 -40.49
CA ILE A 53 77.52 12.11 -39.24
C ILE A 53 78.03 11.03 -38.29
N PHE A 54 78.30 9.81 -38.77
CA PHE A 54 78.89 8.75 -37.96
C PHE A 54 80.27 9.12 -37.45
N ARG A 55 81.15 9.70 -38.28
CA ARG A 55 82.45 10.20 -37.81
C ARG A 55 82.34 11.35 -36.83
N GLN A 56 81.38 12.26 -37.02
CA GLN A 56 81.14 13.36 -36.10
C GLN A 56 80.53 12.87 -34.78
N ASN A 57 79.68 11.85 -34.81
CA ASN A 57 79.12 11.19 -33.64
C ASN A 57 80.17 10.33 -32.92
N SER A 58 81.07 9.63 -33.63
CA SER A 58 82.23 8.95 -33.03
C SER A 58 83.16 9.95 -32.37
N ARG A 59 83.47 11.10 -33.00
CA ARG A 59 84.27 12.15 -32.35
C ARG A 59 83.55 12.78 -31.16
N ARG A 60 82.23 12.98 -31.23
CA ARG A 60 81.44 13.42 -30.08
C ARG A 60 81.41 12.37 -28.96
N ALA A 61 81.35 11.09 -29.30
CA ALA A 61 81.41 10.00 -28.34
C ALA A 61 82.81 9.89 -27.71
N GLU A 62 83.88 10.06 -28.48
CA GLU A 62 85.27 10.15 -27.99
C GLU A 62 85.49 11.40 -27.13
N ASP A 63 84.93 12.56 -27.50
CA ASP A 63 84.96 13.79 -26.67
C ASP A 63 84.12 13.64 -25.38
N LEU A 64 83.02 12.88 -25.41
CA LEU A 64 82.18 12.59 -24.25
C LEU A 64 82.82 11.54 -23.32
N LEU A 65 83.56 10.58 -23.87
CA LEU A 65 84.34 9.58 -23.12
C LEU A 65 85.64 10.18 -22.55
N SER A 66 86.23 11.17 -23.23
CA SER A 66 87.38 11.97 -22.78
C SER A 66 87.03 12.94 -21.64
N LYS A 67 85.76 13.35 -21.51
CA LYS A 67 85.23 14.16 -20.40
C LYS A 67 84.52 13.30 -19.35
N GLY A 68 85.22 12.27 -18.87
CA GLY A 68 84.69 11.15 -18.08
C GLY A 68 84.07 11.46 -16.71
N ASP A 69 84.26 12.64 -16.12
CA ASP A 69 83.88 12.84 -14.70
C ASP A 69 82.80 13.90 -14.42
N SER A 70 82.37 14.68 -15.43
CA SER A 70 81.48 15.83 -15.19
C SER A 70 80.00 15.63 -15.56
N TYR A 71 79.65 14.67 -16.43
CA TYR A 71 78.27 14.52 -16.94
C TYR A 71 77.41 13.49 -16.20
N LYS A 72 78.00 12.72 -15.27
CA LYS A 72 77.24 11.80 -14.39
C LYS A 72 76.71 12.50 -13.14
N VAL A 73 77.32 13.64 -12.76
CA VAL A 73 77.00 14.31 -11.49
C VAL A 73 75.69 15.09 -11.58
N GLU A 74 75.42 15.79 -12.69
CA GLU A 74 74.18 16.59 -12.85
C GLU A 74 72.90 15.73 -12.85
N PRO A 75 72.78 14.66 -13.66
CA PRO A 75 71.57 13.83 -13.69
C PRO A 75 71.38 13.04 -12.38
N CYS A 76 72.47 12.59 -11.75
CA CYS A 76 72.40 11.97 -10.43
C CYS A 76 71.94 12.97 -9.36
N ARG A 77 72.40 14.22 -9.39
CA ARG A 77 71.90 15.29 -8.49
C ARG A 77 70.43 15.60 -8.73
N GLU A 78 69.97 15.57 -9.97
CA GLU A 78 68.56 15.78 -10.32
C GLU A 78 67.67 14.63 -9.81
N LEU A 79 68.15 13.39 -9.94
CA LEU A 79 67.53 12.20 -9.36
C LEU A 79 67.50 12.25 -7.83
N ASP A 80 68.61 12.63 -7.18
CA ASP A 80 68.67 12.80 -5.73
C ASP A 80 67.70 13.90 -5.27
N ARG A 81 67.55 14.99 -6.04
CA ARG A 81 66.53 16.02 -5.76
C ARG A 81 65.12 15.47 -5.88
N LEU A 82 64.81 14.72 -6.93
CA LEU A 82 63.48 14.12 -7.13
C LEU A 82 63.16 13.09 -6.05
N ILE A 83 64.11 12.24 -5.68
CA ILE A 83 63.98 11.28 -4.58
C ILE A 83 63.71 12.05 -3.29
N ASN A 84 64.49 13.08 -2.96
CA ASN A 84 64.28 13.88 -1.77
C ASN A 84 62.93 14.63 -1.75
N VAL A 85 62.40 15.03 -2.91
CA VAL A 85 61.07 15.64 -3.03
C VAL A 85 59.97 14.60 -2.81
N LEU A 86 60.13 13.40 -3.39
CA LEU A 86 59.20 12.28 -3.21
C LEU A 86 59.20 11.78 -1.76
N THR A 87 60.37 11.60 -1.14
CA THR A 87 60.51 11.23 0.28
C THR A 87 59.83 12.27 1.17
N ARG A 88 60.04 13.57 0.93
CA ARG A 88 59.35 14.63 1.68
C ARG A 88 57.84 14.66 1.44
N ALA A 89 57.39 14.34 0.23
CA ALA A 89 55.97 14.20 -0.05
C ALA A 89 55.39 13.00 0.70
N GLU A 90 56.07 11.87 0.68
CA GLU A 90 55.69 10.65 1.39
C GLU A 90 55.63 10.90 2.90
N GLU A 91 56.65 11.50 3.50
CA GLU A 91 56.65 11.93 4.91
C GLU A 91 55.52 12.92 5.25
N LYS A 92 55.14 13.78 4.31
CA LYS A 92 54.03 14.74 4.49
C LYS A 92 52.66 14.08 4.42
N TYR A 93 52.49 13.04 3.59
CA TYR A 93 51.20 12.39 3.35
C TYR A 93 51.01 11.09 4.15
N LEU A 94 52.08 10.42 4.59
CA LEU A 94 52.03 9.21 5.43
C LEU A 94 51.21 9.43 6.72
N PRO A 95 51.37 10.55 7.46
CA PRO A 95 50.54 10.83 8.62
C PRO A 95 49.07 11.00 8.23
N LEU A 96 48.75 11.58 7.07
CA LEU A 96 47.34 11.73 6.65
C LEU A 96 46.67 10.38 6.37
N THR A 97 47.41 9.41 5.85
CA THR A 97 46.94 8.02 5.72
C THR A 97 46.84 7.31 7.08
N GLU A 98 47.83 7.47 7.96
CA GLU A 98 47.86 6.87 9.29
C GLU A 98 46.84 7.48 10.25
N TYR A 99 46.49 8.77 10.13
CA TYR A 99 45.43 9.44 10.88
C TYR A 99 44.05 9.24 10.24
N GLY A 100 43.97 9.08 8.92
CA GLY A 100 42.71 8.81 8.20
C GLY A 100 42.11 7.44 8.51
N TYR A 101 42.94 6.42 8.73
CA TYR A 101 42.48 5.06 9.04
C TYR A 101 41.79 4.94 10.42
N PRO A 102 42.36 5.48 11.52
CA PRO A 102 41.69 5.58 12.82
C PRO A 102 40.40 6.38 12.76
N VAL A 103 40.36 7.49 12.00
CA VAL A 103 39.14 8.29 11.86
C VAL A 103 38.03 7.51 11.15
N LYS A 104 38.37 6.75 10.09
CA LYS A 104 37.43 5.84 9.42
C LYS A 104 36.93 4.72 10.34
N HIS A 105 37.83 4.12 11.12
CA HIS A 105 37.46 3.07 12.09
C HIS A 105 36.57 3.62 13.22
N LEU A 106 36.89 4.81 13.74
CA LEU A 106 36.12 5.47 14.79
C LEU A 106 34.72 5.86 14.29
N THR A 107 34.62 6.46 13.10
CA THR A 107 33.33 6.80 12.48
C THR A 107 32.49 5.55 12.21
N GLN A 108 33.08 4.47 11.72
CA GLN A 108 32.39 3.19 11.55
C GLN A 108 31.89 2.63 12.88
N THR A 109 32.69 2.71 13.94
CA THR A 109 32.32 2.23 15.27
C THR A 109 31.15 3.03 15.84
N ILE A 110 31.18 4.36 15.72
CA ILE A 110 30.08 5.25 16.14
C ILE A 110 28.81 4.95 15.35
N LEU A 111 28.92 4.77 14.03
CA LEU A 111 27.79 4.43 13.17
C LEU A 111 27.18 3.08 13.57
N ASN A 112 28.00 2.05 13.76
CA ASN A 112 27.53 0.73 14.20
C ASN A 112 26.80 0.80 15.55
N LYS A 113 27.33 1.56 16.51
CA LYS A 113 26.67 1.78 17.82
C LYS A 113 25.30 2.46 17.66
N LYS A 114 25.20 3.50 16.81
CA LYS A 114 23.91 4.16 16.53
C LYS A 114 22.91 3.22 15.87
N VAL A 115 23.36 2.44 14.87
CA VAL A 115 22.51 1.47 14.17
C VAL A 115 22.02 0.39 15.14
N LEU A 116 22.86 -0.11 16.03
CA LEU A 116 22.46 -1.08 17.06
C LEU A 116 21.41 -0.50 18.01
N ALA A 117 21.64 0.70 18.53
CA ALA A 117 20.69 1.37 19.43
C ALA A 117 19.32 1.61 18.75
N GLU A 118 19.31 2.03 17.48
CA GLU A 118 18.06 2.19 16.72
C GLU A 118 17.38 0.85 16.43
N ARG A 119 18.14 -0.21 16.13
CA ARG A 119 17.58 -1.57 15.97
C ARG A 119 16.90 -2.06 17.24
N GLU A 120 17.47 -1.82 18.42
CA GLU A 120 16.86 -2.19 19.70
C GLU A 120 15.56 -1.41 19.98
N LYS A 121 15.55 -0.10 19.69
CA LYS A 121 14.31 0.72 19.78
C LYS A 121 13.23 0.23 18.83
N VAL A 122 13.60 -0.08 17.58
CA VAL A 122 12.65 -0.61 16.59
C VAL A 122 12.15 -1.99 17.03
N ALA A 123 13.01 -2.88 17.52
CA ALA A 123 12.62 -4.20 18.00
C ALA A 123 11.64 -4.14 19.17
N THR A 124 11.87 -3.25 20.14
CA THR A 124 10.94 -3.03 21.27
C THR A 124 9.59 -2.47 20.81
N THR A 125 9.60 -1.52 19.87
CA THR A 125 8.38 -0.96 19.28
C THR A 125 7.58 -2.03 18.52
N ILE A 126 8.24 -2.82 17.68
CA ILE A 126 7.62 -3.94 16.96
C ILE A 126 7.01 -4.96 17.94
N LYS A 127 7.69 -5.27 19.04
CA LYS A 127 7.17 -6.19 20.06
C LYS A 127 5.90 -5.63 20.73
N ASN A 128 5.87 -4.34 21.03
CA ASN A 128 4.70 -3.68 21.61
C ASN A 128 3.52 -3.67 20.63
N LEU A 129 3.76 -3.31 19.37
CA LEU A 129 2.74 -3.32 18.32
C LEU A 129 2.16 -4.73 18.09
N HIS A 130 3.00 -5.77 18.11
CA HIS A 130 2.50 -7.15 18.03
C HIS A 130 1.57 -7.51 19.19
N LYS A 131 1.90 -7.07 20.40
CA LYS A 131 1.05 -7.29 21.58
C LYS A 131 -0.28 -6.55 21.44
N GLU A 132 -0.27 -5.31 20.98
CA GLU A 132 -1.46 -4.50 20.76
C GLU A 132 -2.36 -5.11 19.68
N VAL A 133 -1.79 -5.53 18.55
CA VAL A 133 -2.52 -6.23 17.48
C VAL A 133 -3.15 -7.54 18.00
N ALA A 134 -2.44 -8.29 18.85
CA ALA A 134 -3.01 -9.50 19.46
C ALA A 134 -4.19 -9.18 20.39
N ASN A 135 -4.10 -8.11 21.19
CA ASN A 135 -5.18 -7.65 22.04
C ASN A 135 -6.41 -7.22 21.22
N LEU A 136 -6.21 -6.38 20.18
CA LEU A 136 -7.29 -5.93 19.31
C LEU A 136 -7.97 -7.10 18.58
N LYS A 137 -7.22 -8.13 18.18
CA LYS A 137 -7.80 -9.35 17.61
C LYS A 137 -8.70 -10.08 18.61
N ASN A 138 -8.28 -10.18 19.87
CA ASN A 138 -9.08 -10.81 20.92
C ASN A 138 -10.36 -10.01 21.21
N GLU A 139 -10.26 -8.68 21.29
CA GLU A 139 -11.42 -7.80 21.46
C GLU A 139 -12.40 -7.91 20.29
N LEU A 140 -11.90 -7.98 19.05
CA LEU A 140 -12.71 -8.19 17.86
C LEU A 140 -13.47 -9.51 17.92
N ILE A 141 -12.81 -10.60 18.31
CA ILE A 141 -13.44 -11.92 18.48
C ILE A 141 -14.54 -11.85 19.53
N GLU A 142 -14.29 -11.21 20.68
CA GLU A 142 -15.25 -11.13 21.76
C GLU A 142 -16.46 -10.24 21.42
N ASN A 143 -16.22 -9.12 20.74
CA ASN A 143 -17.28 -8.25 20.22
C ASN A 143 -18.13 -8.98 19.17
N ASN A 144 -17.53 -9.79 18.30
CA ASN A 144 -18.27 -10.59 17.34
C ASN A 144 -19.19 -11.61 18.04
N LYS A 145 -18.73 -12.28 19.11
CA LYS A 145 -19.59 -13.17 19.91
C LYS A 145 -20.76 -12.43 20.57
N ARG A 146 -20.53 -11.21 21.06
CA ARG A 146 -21.60 -10.37 21.64
C ARG A 146 -22.62 -10.00 20.58
N ILE A 147 -22.17 -9.62 19.38
CA ILE A 147 -23.05 -9.29 18.25
C ILE A 147 -23.88 -10.50 17.84
N THR A 148 -23.28 -11.70 17.72
CA THR A 148 -24.04 -12.90 17.35
C THR A 148 -25.09 -13.25 18.41
N SER A 149 -24.73 -13.19 19.70
CA SER A 149 -25.67 -13.41 20.80
C SER A 149 -26.83 -12.41 20.82
N LEU A 150 -26.53 -11.12 20.55
CA LEU A 150 -27.55 -10.07 20.49
C LEU A 150 -28.50 -10.28 19.31
N ASN A 151 -27.98 -10.62 18.13
CA ASN A 151 -28.78 -10.92 16.94
C ASN A 151 -29.73 -12.09 17.17
N GLU A 152 -29.26 -13.13 17.87
CA GLU A 152 -30.08 -14.29 18.19
C GLU A 152 -31.19 -13.96 19.19
N SER A 153 -30.89 -13.08 20.16
CA SER A 153 -31.87 -12.55 21.11
C SER A 153 -32.92 -11.67 20.42
N HIS A 154 -32.52 -10.79 19.50
CA HIS A 154 -33.44 -10.00 18.68
C HIS A 154 -34.34 -10.88 17.82
N LYS A 155 -33.81 -11.94 17.21
CA LYS A 155 -34.62 -12.88 16.42
C LYS A 155 -35.68 -13.57 17.27
N LYS A 156 -35.33 -14.00 18.49
CA LYS A 156 -36.30 -14.56 19.45
C LYS A 156 -37.36 -13.54 19.82
N LEU A 157 -36.97 -12.30 20.12
CA LEU A 157 -37.89 -11.23 20.46
C LEU A 157 -38.88 -10.94 19.33
N LEU A 158 -38.40 -10.86 18.08
CA LEU A 158 -39.24 -10.68 16.90
C LEU A 158 -40.29 -11.79 16.78
N ASN A 159 -39.88 -13.05 16.91
CA ASN A 159 -40.80 -14.19 16.88
C ASN A 159 -41.86 -14.11 18.00
N THR A 160 -41.47 -13.71 19.22
CA THR A 160 -42.43 -13.52 20.31
C THR A 160 -43.40 -12.39 20.04
N TYR A 161 -42.93 -11.29 19.46
CA TYR A 161 -43.76 -10.15 19.09
C TYR A 161 -44.79 -10.51 18.01
N GLU A 162 -44.37 -11.25 16.98
CA GLU A 162 -45.27 -11.76 15.95
C GLU A 162 -46.33 -12.72 16.52
N SER A 163 -45.93 -13.61 17.43
CA SER A 163 -46.87 -14.50 18.12
C SER A 163 -47.87 -13.71 18.97
N LEU A 164 -47.40 -12.66 19.65
CA LEU A 164 -48.25 -11.81 20.49
C LEU A 164 -49.27 -11.03 19.64
N LEU A 165 -48.85 -10.50 18.49
CA LEU A 165 -49.74 -9.83 17.55
C LEU A 165 -50.86 -10.77 17.05
N LYS A 166 -50.53 -12.01 16.72
CA LYS A 166 -51.52 -13.02 16.32
C LYS A 166 -52.51 -13.31 17.44
N ASN A 167 -52.02 -13.53 18.65
CA ASN A 167 -52.89 -13.77 19.82
C ASN A 167 -53.79 -12.57 20.13
N HIS A 168 -53.28 -11.35 19.99
CA HIS A 168 -54.07 -10.14 20.17
C HIS A 168 -55.15 -9.99 19.09
N ALA A 169 -54.87 -10.36 17.84
CA ALA A 169 -55.88 -10.36 16.79
C ALA A 169 -57.02 -11.34 17.10
N ILE A 170 -56.69 -12.58 17.51
CA ILE A 170 -57.68 -13.59 17.92
C ILE A 170 -58.51 -13.07 19.11
N LEU A 171 -57.84 -12.54 20.15
CA LEU A 171 -58.54 -12.00 21.33
C LEU A 171 -59.50 -10.87 20.97
N LYS A 172 -59.15 -10.03 20.00
CA LYS A 172 -60.02 -8.96 19.51
C LYS A 172 -61.26 -9.52 18.81
N GLU A 173 -61.10 -10.55 17.99
CA GLU A 173 -62.22 -11.24 17.33
C GLU A 173 -63.14 -11.91 18.37
N ASP A 174 -62.56 -12.65 19.32
CA ASP A 174 -63.30 -13.28 20.42
C ASP A 174 -64.06 -12.26 21.26
N HIS A 175 -63.45 -11.10 21.54
CA HIS A 175 -64.12 -10.03 22.28
C HIS A 175 -65.32 -9.45 21.52
N VAL A 176 -65.21 -9.28 20.19
CA VAL A 176 -66.35 -8.83 19.37
C VAL A 176 -67.45 -9.88 19.38
N ALA A 177 -67.10 -11.15 19.15
CA ALA A 177 -68.07 -12.26 19.18
C ALA A 177 -68.78 -12.38 20.55
N LEU A 178 -68.08 -12.15 21.65
CA LEU A 178 -68.68 -12.13 22.99
C LEU A 178 -69.66 -10.97 23.18
N LEU A 179 -69.35 -9.78 22.66
CA LEU A 179 -70.27 -8.65 22.71
C LEU A 179 -71.54 -8.92 21.91
N ASP A 180 -71.41 -9.47 20.70
CA ASP A 180 -72.54 -9.79 19.84
C ASP A 180 -73.43 -10.85 20.48
N ASN A 181 -72.86 -11.97 20.96
CA ASN A 181 -73.60 -13.02 21.65
C ASN A 181 -74.33 -12.51 22.91
N ASN A 182 -73.70 -11.63 23.68
CA ASN A 182 -74.32 -11.06 24.88
C ASN A 182 -75.45 -10.09 24.53
N SER A 183 -75.29 -9.31 23.45
CA SER A 183 -76.35 -8.45 22.92
C SER A 183 -77.57 -9.27 22.48
N ASP A 184 -77.34 -10.32 21.68
CA ASP A 184 -78.41 -11.20 21.20
C ASP A 184 -79.13 -11.89 22.36
N TYR A 185 -78.38 -12.41 23.34
CA TYR A 185 -78.96 -13.00 24.56
C TYR A 185 -79.82 -12.00 25.34
N TYR A 186 -79.36 -10.75 25.49
CA TYR A 186 -80.11 -9.73 26.21
C TYR A 186 -81.42 -9.40 25.50
N VAL A 187 -81.39 -9.25 24.17
CA VAL A 187 -82.59 -9.00 23.35
C VAL A 187 -83.58 -10.16 23.49
N GLU A 188 -83.13 -11.40 23.33
CA GLU A 188 -83.98 -12.58 23.46
C GLU A 188 -84.61 -12.64 24.87
N ARG A 189 -83.82 -12.41 25.91
CA ARG A 189 -84.30 -12.43 27.30
C ARG A 189 -85.32 -11.34 27.57
N CYS A 190 -85.13 -10.13 27.04
CA CYS A 190 -86.11 -9.05 27.14
C CYS A 190 -87.43 -9.42 26.47
N CYS A 191 -87.40 -9.95 25.24
CA CYS A 191 -88.61 -10.38 24.54
C CYS A 191 -89.37 -11.49 25.29
N LEU A 192 -88.66 -12.47 25.86
CA LEU A 192 -89.27 -13.51 26.69
C LEU A 192 -89.94 -12.94 27.95
N LEU A 193 -89.26 -12.03 28.64
CA LEU A 193 -89.82 -11.37 29.84
C LEU A 193 -91.05 -10.51 29.50
N GLU A 194 -91.06 -9.82 28.36
CA GLU A 194 -92.23 -9.08 27.90
C GLU A 194 -93.43 -10.00 27.65
N GLN A 195 -93.21 -11.15 27.01
CA GLN A 195 -94.24 -12.15 26.77
C GLN A 195 -94.78 -12.74 28.08
N GLU A 196 -93.89 -13.16 28.99
CA GLU A 196 -94.26 -13.68 30.31
C GLU A 196 -95.08 -12.65 31.11
N ASN A 197 -94.65 -11.39 31.11
CA ASN A 197 -95.36 -10.30 31.77
C ASN A 197 -96.74 -10.05 31.16
N TRP A 198 -96.88 -10.11 29.83
CA TRP A 198 -98.16 -9.96 29.16
C TRP A 198 -99.14 -11.08 29.53
N VAL A 199 -98.68 -12.33 29.54
CA VAL A 199 -99.49 -13.49 29.95
C VAL A 199 -99.93 -13.35 31.40
N LEU A 200 -99.03 -12.97 32.31
CA LEU A 200 -99.35 -12.74 33.71
C LEU A 200 -100.33 -11.57 33.90
N ALA A 201 -100.14 -10.47 33.19
CA ALA A 201 -101.05 -9.31 33.24
C ALA A 201 -102.46 -9.70 32.79
N LYS A 202 -102.58 -10.49 31.72
CA LYS A 202 -103.86 -11.01 31.24
C LYS A 202 -104.52 -11.91 32.28
N ARG A 203 -103.79 -12.87 32.86
CA ARG A 203 -104.35 -13.76 33.89
C ARG A 203 -104.78 -13.00 35.15
N ASN A 204 -104.02 -11.98 35.54
CA ASN A 204 -104.42 -11.11 36.65
C ASN A 204 -105.73 -10.37 36.35
N LEU A 205 -105.91 -9.87 35.12
CA LEU A 205 -107.17 -9.22 34.72
C LEU A 205 -108.36 -10.19 34.78
N GLU A 206 -108.20 -11.41 34.25
CA GLU A 206 -109.22 -12.46 34.34
C GLU A 206 -109.57 -12.78 35.80
N LEU A 207 -108.57 -12.92 36.67
CA LEU A 207 -108.78 -13.14 38.11
C LEU A 207 -109.50 -11.96 38.79
N PHE A 208 -109.20 -10.71 38.40
CA PHE A 208 -109.91 -9.55 38.91
C PHE A 208 -111.40 -9.57 38.54
N GLU A 209 -111.71 -9.95 37.29
CA GLU A 209 -113.09 -10.11 36.82
C GLU A 209 -113.80 -11.24 37.57
N GLU A 210 -113.17 -12.41 37.71
CA GLU A 210 -113.69 -13.56 38.49
C GLU A 210 -114.00 -13.14 39.95
N VAL A 211 -113.09 -12.41 40.60
CA VAL A 211 -113.30 -11.91 41.97
C VAL A 211 -114.46 -10.93 42.05
N GLU A 212 -114.62 -10.04 41.07
CA GLU A 212 -115.71 -9.07 41.05
C GLU A 212 -117.07 -9.73 40.84
N GLU A 213 -117.14 -10.77 40.00
CA GLU A 213 -118.33 -11.61 39.85
C GLU A 213 -118.68 -12.34 41.14
N LEU A 214 -117.70 -12.95 41.81
CA LEU A 214 -117.89 -13.59 43.11
C LEU A 214 -118.36 -12.59 44.18
N ARG A 215 -117.83 -11.36 44.19
CA ARG A 215 -118.30 -10.29 45.10
C ARG A 215 -119.77 -9.97 44.87
N LYS A 216 -120.19 -9.83 43.61
CA LYS A 216 -121.60 -9.59 43.26
C LYS A 216 -122.50 -10.75 43.69
N GLU A 217 -122.05 -11.99 43.54
CA GLU A 217 -122.82 -13.17 43.95
C GLU A 217 -122.93 -13.29 45.47
N ILE A 218 -121.83 -13.06 46.20
CA ILE A 218 -121.84 -12.96 47.66
C ILE A 218 -122.85 -11.90 48.13
N GLU A 219 -122.88 -10.74 47.48
CA GLU A 219 -123.80 -9.66 47.83
C GLU A 219 -125.27 -10.03 47.57
N LYS A 220 -125.57 -10.72 46.46
CA LYS A 220 -126.92 -11.25 46.20
C LYS A 220 -127.33 -12.29 47.26
N LEU A 221 -126.43 -13.20 47.61
CA LEU A 221 -126.67 -14.22 48.63
C LEU A 221 -126.90 -13.59 50.01
N LYS A 222 -126.13 -12.56 50.38
CA LYS A 222 -126.36 -11.77 51.61
C LYS A 222 -127.76 -11.19 51.65
N LYS A 223 -128.17 -10.48 50.60
CA LYS A 223 -129.52 -9.90 50.48
C LYS A 223 -130.62 -10.96 50.57
N ARG A 224 -130.43 -12.11 49.93
CA ARG A 224 -131.38 -13.24 50.00
C ARG A 224 -131.46 -13.80 51.43
N ASN A 225 -130.32 -13.93 52.11
CA ASN A 225 -130.27 -14.43 53.48
C ASN A 225 -130.94 -13.46 54.46
N GLU A 226 -130.69 -12.15 54.34
CA GLU A 226 -131.38 -11.10 55.09
C GLU A 226 -132.90 -11.17 54.87
N SER A 227 -133.35 -11.36 53.63
CA SER A 227 -134.78 -11.49 53.31
C SER A 227 -135.42 -12.73 53.96
N LEU A 228 -134.73 -13.87 53.97
CA LEU A 228 -135.20 -15.09 54.62
C LEU A 228 -135.26 -14.93 56.15
N PHE A 229 -134.27 -14.26 56.74
CA PHE A 229 -134.25 -13.98 58.18
C PHE A 229 -135.44 -13.11 58.59
N CYS A 230 -135.80 -12.10 57.80
CA CYS A 230 -137.00 -11.29 58.03
C CYS A 230 -138.31 -12.11 57.96
N ILE A 231 -138.39 -13.14 57.11
CA ILE A 231 -139.57 -14.01 57.03
C ILE A 231 -139.68 -14.88 58.30
N ILE A 232 -138.58 -15.46 58.75
CA ILE A 232 -138.57 -16.33 59.94
C ILE A 232 -138.95 -15.55 61.21
N VAL A 233 -138.56 -14.28 61.32
CA VAL A 233 -138.91 -13.41 62.48
C VAL A 233 -140.38 -12.96 62.46
N ILE A 234 -141.11 -13.12 61.34
CA ILE A 234 -142.55 -12.78 61.23
C ILE A 234 -143.44 -13.99 61.56
N ASP A 235 -142.92 -15.22 61.44
CA ASP A 235 -143.67 -16.47 61.67
C ASP A 235 -143.50 -17.05 63.10
N ASP A 236 -142.69 -16.41 63.97
CA ASP A 236 -142.60 -16.65 65.42
C ASP A 236 -143.37 -15.57 66.22
#